data_AF-A0A2B8B515-F1
#
_entry.id   AF-A0A2B8B515-F1
#
_cell.length_a   1.000
_cell.length_b   1.000
_cell.length_c   1.000
_cell.angle_alpha   90.00
_cell.angle_beta   90.00
_cell.angle_gamma   90.00
#
_symmetry.space_group_name_H-M   'P 1'
#
loop_
_entity.id
_entity.type
_entity.pdbx_description
1 polymer ?
#
loop_
_entity_poly.entity_id
_entity_poly.type
_entity_poly.pdbx_seq_one_letter_code
_entity_poly.pdbx_strand_id
1 'polypeptide(L)'
;MTTAAPEAATEPTTRWITEQVAGHTRLPVSAIAPDVPLGDYGLDSLTGFAVAAAAEDHFGVAVDTTALWDHATVGELAGLLDRMLAAAEADDA
;
A
#
# COMPACT_ATOMS: atom_id res chain seq x y z
N MET A 1 -8.43 -26.54 1.91
CA MET A 1 -8.98 -25.21 1.59
C MET A 1 -8.73 -24.37 2.84
N THR A 2 -7.76 -23.47 2.89
CA THR A 2 -7.52 -22.35 1.98
C THR A 2 -6.02 -22.12 1.74
N THR A 3 -5.69 -21.79 0.50
CA THR A 3 -4.36 -21.44 -0.02
C THR A 3 -3.74 -20.31 0.80
N ALA A 4 -2.52 -20.54 1.30
CA ALA A 4 -1.65 -19.49 1.81
C ALA A 4 -1.33 -18.54 0.64
N ALA A 5 -1.81 -17.31 0.79
CA ALA A 5 -1.54 -16.17 -0.06
C ALA A 5 -0.03 -15.86 -0.07
N PRO A 6 0.50 -15.15 -1.09
CA PRO A 6 1.90 -15.19 -1.49
C PRO A 6 2.82 -14.62 -0.40
N GLU A 7 3.50 -15.51 0.32
CA GLU A 7 4.61 -15.17 1.19
C GLU A 7 5.84 -14.87 0.31
N ALA A 8 6.49 -13.72 0.52
CA ALA A 8 7.86 -13.38 0.12
C ALA A 8 8.15 -12.55 -1.16
N ALA A 9 7.18 -11.98 -1.89
CA ALA A 9 7.50 -11.09 -3.03
C ALA A 9 7.45 -9.57 -2.74
N THR A 10 6.93 -9.14 -1.58
CA THR A 10 6.36 -7.78 -1.37
C THR A 10 6.95 -7.03 -0.16
N GLU A 11 8.19 -7.35 0.24
CA GLU A 11 8.81 -6.81 1.47
C GLU A 11 9.13 -5.29 1.47
N PRO A 12 9.52 -4.62 0.37
CA PRO A 12 9.80 -3.18 0.42
C PRO A 12 8.51 -2.34 0.43
N THR A 13 7.55 -2.67 -0.43
CA THR A 13 6.31 -1.91 -0.62
C THR A 13 5.38 -2.04 0.59
N THR A 14 5.14 -3.27 1.08
CA THR A 14 4.31 -3.50 2.28
C THR A 14 4.86 -2.77 3.49
N ARG A 15 6.18 -2.86 3.70
CA ARG A 15 6.87 -2.19 4.80
C ARG A 15 6.73 -0.68 4.69
N TRP A 16 6.91 -0.11 3.50
CA TRP A 16 6.77 1.32 3.26
C TRP A 16 5.35 1.80 3.56
N ILE A 17 4.31 1.11 3.05
CA ILE A 17 2.90 1.48 3.32
C ILE A 17 2.60 1.36 4.82
N THR A 18 3.10 0.31 5.46
CA THR A 18 2.95 0.12 6.91
C THR A 18 3.58 1.28 7.70
N GLU A 19 4.76 1.74 7.29
CA GLU A 19 5.42 2.91 7.89
C GLU A 19 4.64 4.21 7.67
N GLN A 20 4.11 4.43 6.46
CA GLN A 20 3.25 5.60 6.17
C GLN A 20 2.00 5.58 7.05
N VAL A 21 1.29 4.46 7.06
CA VAL A 21 0.06 4.27 7.84
C VAL A 21 0.32 4.45 9.33
N ALA A 22 1.39 3.86 9.86
CA ALA A 22 1.82 4.05 11.25
C ALA A 22 2.11 5.52 11.57
N GLY A 23 2.79 6.23 10.67
CA GLY A 23 3.06 7.67 10.80
C GLY A 23 1.79 8.52 10.88
N HIS A 24 0.81 8.24 10.03
CA HIS A 24 -0.44 8.98 9.96
C HIS A 24 -1.41 8.65 11.11
N THR A 25 -1.47 7.38 11.51
CA THR A 25 -2.34 6.92 12.62
C THR A 25 -1.71 7.13 14.00
N ARG A 26 -0.41 7.49 14.05
CA ARG A 26 0.43 7.50 15.28
C ARG A 26 0.42 6.17 16.02
N LEU A 27 0.14 5.07 15.32
CA LEU A 27 0.24 3.73 15.86
C LEU A 27 1.62 3.16 15.56
N PRO A 28 2.13 2.25 16.40
CA PRO A 28 3.35 1.53 16.06
C PRO A 28 3.11 0.62 14.84
N VAL A 29 4.12 0.44 13.99
CA VAL A 29 4.06 -0.48 12.84
C VAL A 29 3.62 -1.90 13.22
N SER A 30 3.92 -2.35 14.45
CA SER A 30 3.49 -3.64 14.97
C SER A 30 2.00 -3.76 15.26
N ALA A 31 1.28 -2.63 15.33
CA ALA A 31 -0.17 -2.58 15.48
C ALA A 31 -0.90 -2.49 14.13
N ILE A 32 -0.15 -2.26 13.03
CA ILE A 32 -0.71 -2.22 11.69
C ILE A 32 -0.65 -3.63 11.10
N ALA A 33 -1.78 -4.31 11.12
CA ALA A 33 -1.95 -5.60 10.47
C ALA A 33 -2.26 -5.43 8.97
N PRO A 34 -1.63 -6.23 8.10
CA PRO A 34 -1.77 -6.09 6.66
C PRO A 34 -3.14 -6.49 6.11
N ASP A 35 -3.87 -7.31 6.87
CA ASP A 35 -5.21 -7.82 6.53
C ASP A 35 -6.35 -6.93 7.05
N VAL A 36 -6.01 -5.84 7.76
CA VAL A 36 -7.00 -4.95 8.36
C VAL A 36 -7.25 -3.76 7.45
N PRO A 37 -8.52 -3.37 7.23
CA PRO A 37 -8.84 -2.18 6.48
C PRO A 37 -8.24 -0.92 7.10
N LEU A 38 -7.63 -0.09 6.26
CA LEU A 38 -7.11 1.23 6.58
C LEU A 38 -8.17 2.12 7.24
N GLY A 39 -9.43 2.00 6.79
CA GLY A 39 -10.57 2.70 7.40
C GLY A 39 -10.80 2.35 8.86
N ASP A 40 -10.49 1.13 9.31
CA ASP A 40 -10.65 0.72 10.71
C ASP A 40 -9.60 1.38 11.62
N TYR A 41 -8.46 1.79 11.07
CA TYR A 41 -7.46 2.58 11.79
C TYR A 41 -7.79 4.08 11.85
N GLY A 42 -8.90 4.51 11.24
CA GLY A 42 -9.30 5.91 11.17
C GLY A 42 -8.55 6.71 10.10
N LEU A 43 -8.11 6.05 9.02
CA LEU A 43 -7.50 6.73 7.88
C LEU A 43 -8.58 7.45 7.04
N ASP A 44 -8.46 8.77 6.96
CA ASP A 44 -9.32 9.64 6.15
C ASP A 44 -8.76 9.88 4.74
N SER A 45 -9.58 10.48 3.87
CA SER A 45 -9.26 10.82 2.46
C SER A 45 -8.02 11.67 2.28
N LEU A 46 -7.65 12.47 3.27
CA LEU A 46 -6.39 13.22 3.25
C LEU A 46 -5.18 12.28 3.25
N THR A 47 -5.27 11.18 3.98
CA THR A 47 -4.17 10.23 4.10
C THR A 47 -4.04 9.35 2.87
N GLY A 48 -5.16 8.93 2.28
CA GLY A 48 -5.12 8.23 1.00
C GLY A 48 -4.43 9.05 -0.09
N PHE A 49 -4.68 10.37 -0.12
CA PHE A 49 -4.00 11.28 -1.05
C PHE A 49 -2.51 11.45 -0.73
N ALA A 50 -2.15 11.53 0.55
CA ALA A 50 -0.77 11.63 0.99
C ALA A 50 0.04 10.37 0.63
N VAL A 51 -0.54 9.18 0.79
CA VAL A 51 0.08 7.90 0.43
C VAL A 51 0.23 7.78 -1.08
N ALA A 52 -0.79 8.15 -1.87
CA ALA A 52 -0.67 8.17 -3.34
C ALA A 52 0.46 9.08 -3.80
N ALA A 53 0.48 10.34 -3.33
CA ALA A 53 1.51 11.31 -3.69
C ALA A 53 2.91 10.87 -3.25
N ALA A 54 3.04 10.26 -2.07
CA ALA A 54 4.31 9.75 -1.58
C ALA A 54 4.78 8.51 -2.37
N ALA A 55 3.85 7.69 -2.85
CA ALA A 55 4.18 6.54 -3.69
C ALA A 55 4.62 6.98 -5.09
N GLU A 56 3.95 7.99 -5.66
CA GLU A 56 4.36 8.66 -6.90
C GLU A 56 5.78 9.20 -6.82
N ASP A 57 6.10 9.93 -5.74
CA ASP A 57 7.43 10.52 -5.55
C ASP A 57 8.52 9.47 -5.28
N HIS A 58 8.19 8.42 -4.52
CA HIS A 58 9.17 7.40 -4.11
C HIS A 58 9.43 6.34 -5.19
N PHE A 59 8.37 5.87 -5.84
CA PHE A 59 8.41 4.76 -6.79
C PHE A 59 8.25 5.21 -8.25
N GLY A 60 7.86 6.46 -8.50
CA GLY A 60 7.61 6.96 -9.85
C GLY A 60 6.31 6.45 -10.49
N VAL A 61 5.38 5.90 -9.71
CA VAL A 61 4.13 5.30 -10.20
C VAL A 61 2.91 6.10 -9.76
N ALA A 62 2.05 6.47 -10.72
CA ALA A 62 0.81 7.23 -10.47
C ALA A 62 -0.30 6.35 -9.90
N VAL A 63 -0.52 6.42 -8.59
CA VAL A 63 -1.56 5.61 -7.93
C VAL A 63 -2.87 6.37 -7.88
N ASP A 64 -3.88 5.86 -8.57
CA ASP A 64 -5.22 6.41 -8.51
C ASP A 64 -5.77 6.32 -7.08
N THR A 65 -6.08 7.47 -6.48
CA THR A 65 -6.64 7.55 -5.12
C THR A 65 -7.98 6.84 -4.99
N THR A 66 -8.73 6.69 -6.09
CA THR A 66 -9.95 5.87 -6.18
C THR A 66 -9.65 4.38 -6.04
N ALA A 67 -8.58 3.89 -6.68
CA ALA A 67 -8.12 2.50 -6.52
C ALA A 67 -7.59 2.25 -5.10
N LEU A 68 -6.94 3.26 -4.51
CA LEU A 68 -6.47 3.25 -3.12
C LEU A 68 -7.62 3.04 -2.11
N TRP A 69 -8.84 3.50 -2.47
CA TRP A 69 -10.04 3.30 -1.66
C TRP A 69 -10.78 1.99 -1.92
N ASP A 70 -10.73 1.46 -3.14
CA ASP A 70 -11.24 0.12 -3.45
C ASP A 70 -10.38 -0.98 -2.80
N HIS A 71 -9.08 -0.70 -2.62
CA HIS A 71 -8.10 -1.60 -2.02
C HIS A 71 -7.81 -1.22 -0.56
N ALA A 72 -8.77 -1.50 0.31
CA ALA A 72 -8.79 -0.97 1.66
C ALA A 72 -7.71 -1.53 2.62
N THR A 73 -6.89 -2.53 2.25
CA THR A 73 -5.88 -3.12 3.17
C THR A 73 -4.45 -2.85 2.72
N VAL A 74 -3.51 -2.82 3.66
CA VAL A 74 -2.07 -2.63 3.35
C VAL A 74 -1.57 -3.69 2.36
N GLY A 75 -2.02 -4.94 2.52
CA GLY A 75 -1.61 -6.04 1.62
C GLY A 75 -2.08 -5.84 0.19
N GLU A 76 -3.33 -5.41 -0.02
CA GLU A 76 -3.83 -5.13 -1.37
C GLU A 76 -3.14 -3.93 -2.02
N LEU A 77 -2.90 -2.87 -1.23
CA LEU A 77 -2.24 -1.66 -1.69
C LEU A 77 -0.78 -1.93 -2.08
N ALA A 78 -0.08 -2.77 -1.31
CA ALA A 78 1.26 -3.23 -1.64
C ALA A 78 1.27 -4.09 -2.90
N GLY A 79 0.30 -4.99 -3.06
CA GLY A 79 0.16 -5.81 -4.28
C GLY A 79 -0.21 -4.99 -5.53
N LEU A 80 -0.94 -3.88 -5.38
CA LEU A 80 -1.22 -2.94 -6.47
C LEU A 80 0.08 -2.24 -6.90
N LEU A 81 0.81 -1.68 -5.94
CA LEU A 81 2.07 -0.98 -6.18
C LEU A 81 3.12 -1.91 -6.82
N ASP A 82 3.26 -3.14 -6.33
CA ASP A 82 4.16 -4.15 -6.94
C ASP A 82 3.78 -4.43 -8.39
N ARG A 83 2.47 -4.54 -8.69
CA ARG A 83 2.01 -4.73 -10.08
C ARG A 83 2.29 -3.52 -10.96
N MET A 84 2.15 -2.30 -10.42
CA MET A 84 2.45 -1.08 -11.15
C MET A 84 3.95 -0.93 -11.42
N LEU A 85 4.79 -1.23 -10.44
CA LEU A 85 6.24 -1.27 -10.58
C LEU A 85 6.66 -2.28 -11.65
N ALA A 86 6.13 -3.51 -11.60
CA ALA A 86 6.41 -4.53 -12.60
C ALA A 86 5.92 -4.13 -14.00
N ALA A 87 4.81 -3.41 -14.10
CA ALA A 87 4.30 -2.89 -15.38
C ALA A 87 5.14 -1.73 -15.91
N ALA A 88 5.63 -0.85 -15.03
CA ALA A 88 6.50 0.27 -15.40
C ALA A 88 7.88 -0.21 -15.91
N GLU A 89 8.46 -1.24 -15.28
CA GLU A 89 9.69 -1.87 -15.77
C GLU A 89 9.53 -2.50 -17.17
N ALA A 90 8.32 -2.95 -17.51
CA ALA A 90 8.04 -3.57 -18.80
C ALA A 90 7.81 -2.56 -19.94
N ASP A 91 7.46 -1.30 -19.63
CA ASP A 91 7.23 -0.24 -20.63
C ASP A 91 8.56 0.44 -21.07
N ASP A 92 9.61 0.34 -20.24
CA ASP A 92 10.95 0.89 -20.51
C ASP A 92 11.86 -0.08 -21.31
N ALA A 93 11.40 -1.31 -21.61
CA ALA A 93 12.15 -2.39 -22.27
C ALA A 93 11.83 -2.58 -23.76
#